data_AF-A0A2D0IKM6-F1
#
_entry.id   AF-A0A2D0IKM6-F1
#
_cell.length_a   1.000
_cell.length_b   1.000
_cell.length_c   1.000
_cell.angle_alpha   90.00
_cell.angle_beta   90.00
_cell.angle_gamma   90.00
#
_symmetry.space_group_name_H-M   'P 1'
#
loop_
_entity.id
_entity.type
_entity.pdbx_description
1 polymer ?
#
loop_
_entity_poly.entity_id
_entity_poly.type
_entity_poly.pdbx_seq_one_letter_code
_entity_poly.pdbx_strand_id
1 'polypeptide(L)'
;MKNFGIFLLVIGVLAVFASFNMDVSVATGYGGRVNNIGLVAQRENLLLISCFVVLCGLLLAIFGGKKTLNGDSKNNQMKCPFCAEQINVEALKCKHCGSDVQEKIEQITLKKFKPSNVPPEFFYKRRKDGIELIDDRVKELSETLIKANIDKETQEIELHYQSEIESLNKGLPKAIQKQFQDRYVYWLHNIDLVKVDPIVKAAKKIVNTEDLLIKKRDGFMINDDGVKKLVESFFIQSPDSTNVYQDFEDEIYTIKRTLPSEVHETFIRKIKYWNNELADNNNR
;
A
#
# COMPACT_ATOMS: atom_id res chain seq x y z
N MET A 1 -26.33 6.94 2.93
CA MET A 1 -27.48 6.70 2.05
C MET A 1 -28.43 5.63 2.61
N LYS A 2 -27.92 4.49 3.12
CA LYS A 2 -28.75 3.42 3.73
C LYS A 2 -29.78 3.89 4.77
N ASN A 3 -29.40 4.71 5.76
CA ASN A 3 -30.33 5.15 6.82
C ASN A 3 -31.49 6.01 6.27
N PHE A 4 -31.22 6.81 5.24
CA PHE A 4 -32.25 7.58 4.55
C PHE A 4 -33.19 6.69 3.71
N GLY A 5 -32.64 5.66 3.06
CA GLY A 5 -33.44 4.65 2.36
C GLY A 5 -34.39 3.88 3.30
N ILE A 6 -33.91 3.49 4.48
CA ILE A 6 -34.74 2.83 5.52
C ILE A 6 -35.85 3.76 6.00
N PHE A 7 -35.55 5.04 6.23
CA PHE A 7 -36.56 6.02 6.62
C PHE A 7 -37.67 6.19 5.57
N LEU A 8 -37.31 6.31 4.29
CA LEU A 8 -38.28 6.38 3.19
C LEU A 8 -39.11 5.10 3.06
N LEU A 9 -38.51 3.92 3.29
CA LEU A 9 -39.21 2.64 3.26
C LEU A 9 -40.30 2.58 4.33
N VAL A 10 -39.99 2.99 5.57
CA VAL A 10 -40.96 3.04 6.66
C VAL A 10 -42.13 3.98 6.33
N ILE A 11 -41.84 5.18 5.82
CA ILE A 11 -42.87 6.15 5.42
C ILE A 11 -43.74 5.58 4.30
N GLY A 12 -43.13 4.98 3.28
CA GLY A 12 -43.85 4.40 2.14
C GLY A 12 -44.79 3.28 2.58
N VAL A 13 -44.35 2.40 3.48
CA VAL A 13 -45.19 1.31 4.02
C VAL A 13 -46.38 1.86 4.81
N LEU A 14 -46.18 2.88 5.65
CA LEU A 14 -47.28 3.53 6.37
C LEU A 14 -48.30 4.17 5.42
N ALA A 15 -47.83 4.79 4.33
CA ALA A 15 -48.70 5.39 3.31
C ALA A 15 -49.51 4.33 2.51
N VAL A 16 -48.93 3.15 2.26
CA VAL A 16 -49.66 2.01 1.68
C VAL A 16 -50.81 1.58 2.60
N PHE A 17 -50.55 1.42 3.91
CA PHE A 17 -51.60 1.07 4.87
C PHE A 17 -52.70 2.14 4.94
N ALA A 18 -52.34 3.42 4.92
CA ALA A 18 -53.31 4.52 4.88
C ALA A 18 -54.17 4.46 3.60
N SER A 19 -53.57 4.18 2.44
CA SER A 19 -54.28 4.04 1.16
C SER A 19 -55.28 2.88 1.17
N PHE A 20 -54.92 1.75 1.78
CA PHE A 20 -55.82 0.62 1.88
C PHE A 20 -57.02 0.87 2.78
N ASN A 21 -56.87 1.70 3.82
CA ASN A 21 -57.92 2.04 4.76
C ASN A 21 -58.80 3.23 4.33
N MET A 22 -58.53 3.85 3.18
CA MET A 22 -59.34 4.97 2.70
C MET A 22 -60.71 4.50 2.21
N ASP A 23 -61.79 5.02 2.81
CA ASP A 23 -63.16 4.75 2.37
C ASP A 23 -63.43 5.49 1.05
N VAL A 24 -63.85 4.74 0.05
CA VAL A 24 -64.14 5.24 -1.31
C VAL A 24 -65.62 5.47 -1.56
N SER A 25 -66.46 5.27 -0.53
CA SER A 25 -67.91 5.35 -0.65
C SER A 25 -68.49 6.62 -0.05
N VAL A 26 -69.57 7.10 -0.65
CA VAL A 26 -70.37 8.24 -0.15
C VAL A 26 -71.80 7.77 0.10
N ALA A 27 -72.45 8.35 1.12
CA ALA A 27 -73.84 8.04 1.45
C ALA A 27 -74.79 8.66 0.41
N THR A 28 -75.78 7.90 -0.03
CA THR A 28 -76.86 8.39 -0.89
C THR A 28 -78.09 8.71 -0.05
N GLY A 29 -78.94 9.62 -0.53
CA GLY A 29 -80.16 10.05 0.17
C GLY A 29 -81.20 8.94 0.43
N TYR A 30 -81.01 7.74 -0.14
CA TYR A 30 -81.87 6.57 0.03
C TYR A 30 -81.28 5.53 1.00
N GLY A 31 -80.30 5.90 1.84
CA GLY A 31 -79.73 5.03 2.88
C GLY A 31 -78.70 4.00 2.37
N GLY A 32 -78.34 4.05 1.08
CA GLY A 32 -77.29 3.23 0.50
C GLY A 32 -75.92 3.93 0.49
N ARG A 33 -74.85 3.17 0.27
CA ARG A 33 -73.53 3.70 -0.03
C ARG A 33 -73.16 3.34 -1.46
N VAL A 34 -72.62 4.29 -2.20
CA VAL A 34 -72.11 4.07 -3.57
C VAL A 34 -70.64 4.47 -3.63
N ASN A 35 -69.86 3.74 -4.42
CA ASN A 35 -68.45 4.07 -4.61
C ASN A 35 -68.33 5.32 -5.46
N ASN A 36 -67.62 6.31 -4.95
CA ASN A 36 -67.35 7.54 -5.66
C ASN A 36 -66.11 7.32 -6.54
N ILE A 37 -66.28 7.46 -7.85
CA ILE A 37 -65.21 7.27 -8.85
C ILE A 37 -63.99 8.17 -8.56
N GLY A 38 -64.21 9.39 -8.07
CA GLY A 38 -63.13 10.30 -7.69
C GLY A 38 -62.35 9.82 -6.47
N LEU A 39 -63.03 9.32 -5.43
CA LEU A 39 -62.36 8.76 -4.26
C LEU A 39 -61.64 7.44 -4.58
N VAL A 40 -62.20 6.63 -5.49
CA VAL A 40 -61.52 5.43 -6.01
C VAL A 40 -60.23 5.83 -6.74
N ALA A 41 -60.28 6.81 -7.65
CA ALA A 41 -59.10 7.31 -8.36
C ALA A 41 -58.06 7.93 -7.42
N GLN A 42 -58.50 8.63 -6.36
CA GLN A 42 -57.60 9.18 -5.34
C GLN A 42 -56.88 8.06 -4.56
N ARG A 43 -57.59 6.96 -4.26
CA ARG A 43 -57.01 5.78 -3.60
C ARG A 43 -55.94 5.14 -4.48
N GLU A 44 -56.23 4.98 -5.76
CA GLU A 44 -55.31 4.39 -6.74
C GLU A 44 -54.04 5.24 -6.91
N ASN A 45 -54.19 6.56 -7.04
CA ASN A 45 -53.04 7.46 -7.15
C ASN A 45 -52.17 7.45 -5.89
N LEU A 46 -52.77 7.45 -4.69
CA LEU A 46 -52.04 7.37 -3.44
C LEU A 46 -51.29 6.04 -3.29
N LEU A 47 -51.90 4.93 -3.73
CA LEU A 47 -51.30 3.60 -3.73
C LEU A 47 -50.11 3.53 -4.70
N LEU A 48 -50.25 4.09 -5.91
CA LEU A 48 -49.17 4.16 -6.90
C LEU A 48 -47.96 4.96 -6.38
N ILE A 49 -48.20 6.14 -5.82
CA ILE A 49 -47.13 6.98 -5.26
C ILE A 49 -46.45 6.26 -4.08
N SER A 50 -47.24 5.63 -3.20
CA SER A 50 -46.71 4.91 -2.04
C SER A 50 -45.84 3.73 -2.45
N CYS A 51 -46.26 2.94 -3.44
CA CYS A 51 -45.46 1.85 -4.01
C CYS A 51 -44.16 2.35 -4.63
N PHE A 52 -44.19 3.48 -5.35
CA PHE A 52 -42.99 4.09 -5.92
C PHE A 52 -42.00 4.52 -4.83
N VAL A 53 -42.48 5.16 -3.75
CA VAL A 53 -41.65 5.56 -2.61
C VAL A 53 -41.04 4.35 -1.90
N VAL A 54 -41.80 3.27 -1.70
CA VAL A 54 -41.29 2.01 -1.14
C VAL A 54 -40.19 1.42 -2.02
N LEU A 55 -40.40 1.40 -3.34
CA LEU A 55 -39.42 0.88 -4.31
C LEU A 55 -38.12 1.71 -4.28
N CYS A 56 -38.22 3.04 -4.32
CA CYS A 56 -37.05 3.92 -4.21
C CYS A 56 -36.32 3.76 -2.86
N GLY A 57 -37.08 3.69 -1.75
CA GLY A 57 -36.52 3.46 -0.42
C GLY A 57 -35.77 2.12 -0.33
N LEU A 58 -36.34 1.06 -0.90
CA LEU A 58 -35.73 -0.27 -0.99
C LEU A 58 -34.43 -0.24 -1.81
N LEU A 59 -34.44 0.38 -3.00
CA LEU A 59 -33.25 0.52 -3.84
C LEU A 59 -32.14 1.29 -3.11
N LEU A 60 -32.47 2.40 -2.44
CA LEU A 60 -31.51 3.18 -1.66
C LEU A 60 -31.00 2.44 -0.42
N ALA A 61 -31.80 1.56 0.18
CA ALA A 61 -31.38 0.73 1.32
C ALA A 61 -30.44 -0.41 0.89
N ILE A 62 -30.69 -1.03 -0.27
CA ILE A 62 -29.88 -2.12 -0.84
C ILE A 62 -28.56 -1.58 -1.42
N PHE A 63 -28.64 -0.58 -2.30
CA PHE A 63 -27.48 -0.05 -3.02
C PHE A 63 -26.76 1.08 -2.28
N GLY A 64 -27.38 1.69 -1.27
CA GLY A 64 -26.82 2.81 -0.49
C GLY A 64 -25.94 2.40 0.69
N GLY A 65 -25.55 1.13 0.78
CA GLY A 65 -24.43 0.70 1.62
C GLY A 65 -23.15 1.40 1.17
N LYS A 66 -22.35 1.92 2.10
CA LYS A 66 -20.97 2.30 1.79
C LYS A 66 -20.33 1.06 1.16
N LYS A 67 -19.90 1.18 -0.11
CA LYS A 67 -18.83 0.33 -0.60
C LYS A 67 -17.62 0.69 0.25
N THR A 68 -17.43 0.03 1.39
CA THR A 68 -16.07 -0.24 1.81
C THR A 68 -15.52 -1.09 0.68
N LEU A 69 -14.72 -0.45 -0.16
CA LEU A 69 -13.82 -1.09 -1.12
C LEU A 69 -12.79 -1.89 -0.31
N ASN A 70 -13.25 -2.92 0.40
CA ASN A 70 -12.46 -3.94 1.05
C ASN A 70 -13.04 -5.25 0.53
N GLY A 71 -12.47 -5.72 -0.58
CA GLY A 71 -12.90 -6.95 -1.22
C GLY A 71 -12.61 -7.04 -2.71
N ASP A 72 -11.53 -6.46 -3.22
CA ASP A 72 -10.93 -6.96 -4.46
C ASP A 72 -10.25 -8.30 -4.14
N SER A 73 -11.06 -9.34 -4.15
CA SER A 73 -10.62 -10.73 -4.14
C SER A 73 -11.43 -11.45 -5.21
N LYS A 74 -10.95 -11.36 -6.46
CA LYS A 74 -10.98 -12.41 -7.50
C LYS A 74 -10.62 -11.95 -8.92
N ASN A 75 -9.76 -10.94 -9.07
CA ASN A 75 -8.99 -10.82 -10.31
C ASN A 75 -7.52 -10.71 -9.90
N ASN A 76 -6.84 -11.85 -9.77
CA ASN A 76 -5.39 -11.92 -9.52
C ASN A 76 -4.62 -11.54 -10.81
N GLN A 77 -4.95 -10.39 -11.36
CA GLN A 77 -4.43 -9.89 -12.62
C GLN A 77 -3.85 -8.50 -12.42
N MET A 78 -2.69 -8.28 -13.00
CA MET A 78 -2.02 -6.98 -13.04
C MET A 78 -1.51 -6.70 -14.45
N LYS A 79 -1.14 -5.46 -14.72
CA LYS A 79 -0.48 -5.10 -15.98
C LYS A 79 1.00 -5.43 -15.91
N CYS A 80 1.53 -6.04 -16.96
CA CYS A 80 2.95 -6.27 -17.15
C CYS A 80 3.70 -4.92 -17.14
N PRO A 81 4.78 -4.77 -16.35
CA PRO A 81 5.53 -3.52 -16.29
C PRO A 81 6.30 -3.18 -17.57
N PHE A 82 6.47 -4.15 -18.49
CA PHE A 82 7.23 -3.95 -19.73
C PHE A 82 6.34 -3.69 -20.95
N CYS A 83 5.24 -4.43 -21.07
CA CYS A 83 4.37 -4.36 -22.25
C CYS A 83 2.92 -3.95 -21.94
N ALA A 84 2.60 -3.61 -20.69
CA ALA A 84 1.29 -3.16 -20.22
C ALA A 84 0.12 -4.16 -20.35
N GLU A 85 0.35 -5.36 -20.88
CA GLU A 85 -0.65 -6.40 -21.04
C GLU A 85 -1.05 -7.08 -19.73
N GLN A 86 -2.26 -7.65 -19.67
CA GLN A 86 -2.75 -8.34 -18.48
C GLN A 86 -2.02 -9.69 -18.26
N ILE A 87 -1.44 -9.83 -17.08
CA ILE A 87 -0.73 -11.01 -16.58
C ILE A 87 -1.20 -11.38 -15.17
N ASN A 88 -0.93 -12.61 -14.74
CA ASN A 88 -1.18 -13.03 -13.36
C ASN A 88 -0.20 -12.32 -12.41
N VAL A 89 -0.65 -11.96 -11.19
CA VAL A 89 0.23 -11.38 -10.15
C VAL A 89 1.35 -12.35 -9.76
N GLU A 90 1.12 -13.65 -9.86
CA GLU A 90 2.10 -14.71 -9.59
C GLU A 90 2.96 -15.08 -10.81
N ALA A 91 2.87 -14.32 -11.92
CA ALA A 91 3.66 -14.62 -13.11
C ALA A 91 5.15 -14.36 -12.86
N LEU A 92 6.01 -15.34 -13.13
CA LEU A 92 7.46 -15.16 -13.16
C LEU A 92 7.91 -14.52 -14.49
N LYS A 93 7.27 -14.92 -15.59
CA LYS A 93 7.51 -14.35 -16.93
C LYS A 93 6.21 -13.90 -17.57
N CYS A 94 6.28 -12.80 -18.32
CA CYS A 94 5.14 -12.31 -19.08
C CYS A 94 4.85 -13.23 -20.27
N LYS A 95 3.61 -13.73 -20.38
CA LYS A 95 3.16 -14.54 -21.51
C LYS A 95 3.12 -13.81 -22.86
N HIS A 96 3.16 -12.48 -22.85
CA HIS A 96 3.02 -11.64 -24.03
C HIS A 96 4.36 -11.17 -24.58
N CYS A 97 5.25 -10.64 -23.72
CA CYS A 97 6.55 -10.10 -24.12
C CYS A 97 7.75 -10.98 -23.71
N GLY A 98 7.54 -12.04 -22.93
CA GLY A 98 8.60 -12.96 -22.50
C GLY A 98 9.55 -12.42 -21.41
N SER A 99 9.44 -11.14 -21.03
CA SER A 99 10.24 -10.52 -19.97
C SER A 99 10.05 -11.23 -18.63
N ASP A 100 11.14 -11.36 -17.86
CA ASP A 100 11.08 -11.70 -16.45
C ASP A 100 10.47 -10.52 -15.68
N VAL A 101 9.36 -10.76 -14.99
CA VAL A 101 8.58 -9.71 -14.33
C VAL A 101 8.71 -9.75 -12.82
N GLN A 102 9.30 -10.80 -12.25
CA GLN A 102 9.27 -11.04 -10.81
C GLN A 102 9.87 -9.88 -10.02
N GLU A 103 11.11 -9.51 -10.34
CA GLU A 103 11.85 -8.46 -9.64
C GLU A 103 11.18 -7.09 -9.80
N LYS A 104 10.74 -6.76 -11.01
CA LYS A 104 10.08 -5.46 -11.26
C LYS A 104 8.73 -5.35 -10.55
N ILE A 105 7.98 -6.46 -10.47
CA ILE A 105 6.72 -6.52 -9.71
C ILE A 105 7.00 -6.35 -8.22
N GLU A 106 8.02 -7.01 -7.68
CA GLU A 106 8.42 -6.87 -6.28
C GLU A 106 8.80 -5.42 -5.95
N GLN A 107 9.65 -4.79 -6.78
CA GLN A 107 10.00 -3.37 -6.65
C GLN A 107 8.76 -2.45 -6.66
N ILE A 108 7.83 -2.67 -7.60
CA ILE A 108 6.59 -1.87 -7.69
C ILE A 108 5.72 -2.09 -6.45
N THR A 109 5.65 -3.32 -5.94
CA THR A 109 4.86 -3.67 -4.76
C THR A 109 5.42 -3.01 -3.52
N LEU A 110 6.75 -3.05 -3.33
CA LEU A 110 7.45 -2.36 -2.25
C LEU A 110 7.22 -0.85 -2.30
N LYS A 111 7.36 -0.21 -3.47
CA LYS A 111 7.13 1.25 -3.61
C LYS A 111 5.69 1.67 -3.33
N LYS A 112 4.72 0.78 -3.52
CA LYS A 112 3.29 1.04 -3.24
C LYS A 112 2.88 0.68 -1.82
N PHE A 113 3.75 0.03 -1.05
CA PHE A 113 3.45 -0.41 0.29
C PHE A 113 3.18 0.80 1.21
N LYS A 114 2.19 0.63 2.09
CA LYS A 114 1.75 1.65 3.05
C LYS A 114 1.45 0.98 4.38
N PRO A 115 2.11 1.39 5.49
CA PRO A 115 1.84 0.82 6.82
C PRO A 115 0.36 0.86 7.21
N SER A 116 -0.34 1.92 6.83
CA SER A 116 -1.75 2.11 7.16
C SER A 116 -2.69 1.09 6.52
N ASN A 117 -2.24 0.37 5.48
CA ASN A 117 -3.01 -0.70 4.85
C ASN A 117 -2.91 -2.04 5.60
N VAL A 118 -1.96 -2.19 6.53
CA VAL A 118 -1.81 -3.42 7.30
C VAL A 118 -2.89 -3.45 8.40
N PRO A 119 -3.72 -4.51 8.48
CA PRO A 119 -4.74 -4.60 9.53
C PRO A 119 -4.11 -4.59 10.93
N PRO A 120 -4.62 -3.80 11.90
CA PRO A 120 -4.07 -3.77 13.26
C PRO A 120 -4.03 -5.15 13.94
N GLU A 121 -5.02 -6.01 13.62
CA GLU A 121 -5.14 -7.40 14.08
C GLU A 121 -3.90 -8.26 13.76
N PHE A 122 -3.12 -7.87 12.73
CA PHE A 122 -1.92 -8.60 12.30
C PHE A 122 -0.80 -8.55 13.35
N PHE A 123 -0.75 -7.49 14.15
CA PHE A 123 0.36 -7.24 15.07
C PHE A 123 0.17 -7.86 16.45
N TYR A 124 -0.99 -8.45 16.75
CA TYR A 124 -1.25 -8.94 18.11
C TYR A 124 -2.10 -10.21 18.12
N LYS A 125 -2.01 -10.97 19.21
CA LYS A 125 -2.89 -12.09 19.49
C LYS A 125 -3.56 -11.88 20.84
N ARG A 126 -4.82 -12.33 20.94
CA ARG A 126 -5.58 -12.31 22.20
C ARG A 126 -5.23 -13.55 23.02
N ARG A 127 -4.90 -13.36 24.29
CA ARG A 127 -4.64 -14.41 25.28
C ARG A 127 -5.73 -14.38 26.35
N LYS A 128 -5.73 -15.39 27.24
CA LYS A 128 -6.65 -15.44 28.38
C LYS A 128 -6.46 -14.24 29.33
N ASP A 129 -5.20 -13.84 29.54
CA ASP A 129 -4.82 -12.83 30.53
C ASP A 129 -4.48 -11.47 29.90
N GLY A 130 -4.79 -11.26 28.62
CA GLY A 130 -4.55 -9.97 27.96
C GLY A 130 -4.27 -10.06 26.46
N ILE A 131 -3.57 -9.05 25.97
CA ILE A 131 -3.21 -8.89 24.57
C ILE A 131 -1.68 -8.94 24.46
N GLU A 132 -1.17 -9.76 23.55
CA GLU A 132 0.26 -9.95 23.34
C GLU A 132 0.64 -9.44 21.95
N LEU A 133 1.57 -8.48 21.90
CA LEU A 133 2.17 -8.01 20.66
C LEU A 133 3.03 -9.12 20.04
N ILE A 134 2.90 -9.32 18.73
CA ILE A 134 3.72 -10.25 17.96
C ILE A 134 4.90 -9.47 17.37
N ASP A 135 6.01 -9.48 18.09
CA ASP A 135 7.21 -8.71 17.76
C ASP A 135 7.77 -9.01 16.36
N ASP A 136 7.73 -10.28 15.93
CA ASP A 136 8.17 -10.69 14.59
C ASP A 136 7.40 -9.97 13.48
N ARG A 137 6.12 -9.62 13.71
CA ARG A 137 5.31 -8.86 12.73
C ARG A 137 5.69 -7.39 12.68
N VAL A 138 6.12 -6.83 13.81
CA VAL A 138 6.66 -5.47 13.86
C VAL A 138 8.01 -5.44 13.13
N LYS A 139 8.85 -6.46 13.31
CA LYS A 139 10.09 -6.64 12.55
C LYS A 139 9.84 -6.74 11.05
N GLU A 140 8.89 -7.58 10.62
CA GLU A 140 8.50 -7.75 9.21
C GLU A 140 8.05 -6.42 8.57
N LEU A 141 7.27 -5.61 9.31
CA LEU A 141 6.88 -4.28 8.87
C LEU A 141 8.11 -3.38 8.67
N SER A 142 8.99 -3.28 9.66
CA SER A 142 10.20 -2.45 9.58
C SER A 142 11.12 -2.92 8.44
N GLU A 143 11.29 -4.23 8.24
CA GLU A 143 12.06 -4.78 7.12
C GLU A 143 11.47 -4.36 5.77
N THR A 144 10.15 -4.44 5.61
CA THR A 144 9.45 -4.02 4.38
C THR A 144 9.68 -2.54 4.08
N LEU A 145 9.63 -1.68 5.10
CA LEU A 145 9.85 -0.25 4.94
C LEU A 145 11.29 0.09 4.54
N ILE A 146 12.26 -0.59 5.16
CA ILE A 146 13.67 -0.43 4.79
C ILE A 146 13.91 -0.90 3.35
N LYS A 147 13.34 -2.05 2.95
CA LYS A 147 13.45 -2.56 1.58
C LYS A 147 12.82 -1.61 0.55
N ALA A 148 11.67 -1.02 0.88
CA ALA A 148 10.97 -0.09 0.01
C ALA A 148 11.68 1.27 -0.15
N ASN A 149 12.60 1.60 0.76
CA ASN A 149 13.31 2.88 0.80
C ASN A 149 14.82 2.63 0.91
N ILE A 150 15.32 1.77 0.02
CA ILE A 150 16.72 1.41 -0.09
C ILE A 150 17.61 2.61 -0.51
N ASP A 151 17.06 3.78 -0.72
CA ASP A 151 17.78 5.02 -1.02
C ASP A 151 17.94 5.92 0.21
N LYS A 152 17.20 5.65 1.31
CA LYS A 152 17.05 6.57 2.44
C LYS A 152 17.75 6.09 3.71
N GLU A 153 18.13 7.05 4.54
CA GLU A 153 18.58 6.78 5.91
C GLU A 153 17.41 6.47 6.83
N THR A 154 17.67 5.76 7.92
CA THR A 154 16.63 5.30 8.86
C THR A 154 15.79 6.44 9.42
N GLN A 155 16.41 7.59 9.75
CA GLN A 155 15.68 8.76 10.25
C GLN A 155 14.75 9.35 9.18
N GLU A 156 15.16 9.33 7.91
CA GLU A 156 14.34 9.81 6.80
C GLU A 156 13.14 8.88 6.56
N ILE A 157 13.32 7.56 6.71
CA ILE A 157 12.23 6.58 6.64
C ILE A 157 11.24 6.81 7.79
N GLU A 158 11.73 7.05 9.01
CA GLU A 158 10.88 7.34 10.16
C GLU A 158 10.01 8.58 9.92
N LEU A 159 10.61 9.67 9.46
CA LEU A 159 9.90 10.90 9.11
C LEU A 159 8.90 10.68 7.97
N HIS A 160 9.29 9.94 6.93
CA HIS A 160 8.46 9.68 5.76
C HIS A 160 7.16 8.94 6.12
N TYR A 161 7.23 7.96 7.02
CA TYR A 161 6.09 7.12 7.41
C TYR A 161 5.43 7.50 8.74
N GLN A 162 5.89 8.58 9.41
CA GLN A 162 5.41 8.96 10.73
C GLN A 162 3.87 8.98 10.83
N SER A 163 3.20 9.69 9.93
CA SER A 163 1.74 9.81 9.95
C SER A 163 1.01 8.47 9.72
N GLU A 164 1.56 7.60 8.88
CA GLU A 164 0.98 6.29 8.60
C GLU A 164 1.14 5.33 9.78
N ILE A 165 2.32 5.35 10.42
CA ILE A 165 2.62 4.55 11.62
C ILE A 165 1.76 5.02 12.80
N GLU A 166 1.59 6.33 12.97
CA GLU A 166 0.69 6.87 14.01
C GLU A 166 -0.77 6.44 13.78
N SER A 167 -1.24 6.45 12.53
CA SER A 167 -2.58 5.99 12.18
C SER A 167 -2.76 4.50 12.49
N LEU A 168 -1.79 3.67 12.08
CA LEU A 168 -1.77 2.25 12.38
C LEU A 168 -1.77 1.99 13.90
N ASN A 169 -0.91 2.70 14.64
CA ASN A 169 -0.77 2.54 16.09
C ASN A 169 -2.06 2.93 16.83
N LYS A 170 -2.76 3.99 16.38
CA LYS A 170 -4.09 4.36 16.92
C LYS A 170 -5.13 3.26 16.73
N GLY A 171 -5.00 2.42 15.70
CA GLY A 171 -5.84 1.25 15.46
C GLY A 171 -5.56 0.06 16.38
N LEU A 172 -4.43 0.04 17.09
CA LEU A 172 -4.08 -1.05 18.01
C LEU A 172 -4.76 -0.89 19.38
N PRO A 173 -4.96 -2.00 20.12
CA PRO A 173 -5.39 -1.94 21.52
C PRO A 173 -4.47 -1.07 22.38
N LYS A 174 -5.05 -0.19 23.21
CA LYS A 174 -4.29 0.79 24.04
C LYS A 174 -3.16 0.16 24.86
N ALA A 175 -3.34 -1.07 25.33
CA ALA A 175 -2.36 -1.78 26.15
C ALA A 175 -1.02 -2.03 25.44
N ILE A 176 -1.02 -2.12 24.10
CA ILE A 176 0.18 -2.46 23.31
C ILE A 176 0.71 -1.31 22.46
N GLN A 177 0.03 -0.15 22.41
CA GLN A 177 0.42 0.95 21.53
C GLN A 177 1.84 1.48 21.79
N LYS A 178 2.20 1.62 23.07
CA LYS A 178 3.56 2.02 23.46
C LYS A 178 4.58 0.96 23.05
N GLN A 179 4.29 -0.30 23.35
CA GLN A 179 5.16 -1.42 23.02
C GLN A 179 5.39 -1.52 21.50
N PHE A 180 4.33 -1.36 20.71
CA PHE A 180 4.42 -1.34 19.25
C PHE A 180 5.35 -0.24 18.76
N GLN A 181 5.19 1.00 19.24
CA GLN A 181 6.04 2.13 18.85
C GLN A 181 7.51 1.87 19.21
N ASP A 182 7.77 1.43 20.44
CA ASP A 182 9.13 1.15 20.92
C ASP A 182 9.79 0.04 20.08
N ARG A 183 9.06 -1.04 19.78
CA ARG A 183 9.57 -2.15 18.94
C ARG A 183 9.77 -1.73 17.48
N TYR A 184 8.87 -0.92 16.93
CA TYR A 184 8.99 -0.39 15.57
C TYR A 184 10.29 0.42 15.41
N VAL A 185 10.51 1.41 16.29
CA VAL A 185 11.72 2.24 16.28
C VAL A 185 12.97 1.39 16.47
N TYR A 186 12.94 0.44 17.42
CA TYR A 186 14.03 -0.50 17.64
C TYR A 186 14.38 -1.26 16.36
N TRP A 187 13.40 -1.91 15.72
CA TRP A 187 13.68 -2.71 14.53
C TRP A 187 14.15 -1.85 13.37
N LEU A 188 13.55 -0.68 13.15
CA LEU A 188 13.94 0.23 12.08
C LEU A 188 15.45 0.59 12.13
N HIS A 189 16.00 0.74 13.35
CA HIS A 189 17.40 1.11 13.57
C HIS A 189 18.37 -0.07 13.72
N ASN A 190 17.87 -1.28 13.99
CA ASN A 190 18.70 -2.44 14.34
C ASN A 190 18.60 -3.62 13.34
N ILE A 191 17.88 -3.45 12.23
CA ILE A 191 17.83 -4.45 11.16
C ILE A 191 19.10 -4.40 10.31
N ASP A 192 19.78 -5.54 10.25
CA ASP A 192 20.89 -5.80 9.34
C ASP A 192 20.36 -6.47 8.05
N LEU A 193 20.20 -5.68 6.99
CA LEU A 193 19.66 -6.15 5.70
C LEU A 193 20.52 -7.23 5.04
N VAL A 194 21.80 -7.34 5.41
CA VAL A 194 22.73 -8.36 4.86
C VAL A 194 22.27 -9.77 5.23
N LYS A 195 21.50 -9.93 6.32
CA LYS A 195 21.00 -11.23 6.79
C LYS A 195 19.61 -11.60 6.26
N VAL A 196 18.92 -10.68 5.59
CA VAL A 196 17.47 -10.77 5.34
C VAL A 196 17.12 -10.98 3.86
N ASP A 197 18.04 -10.74 2.91
CA ASP A 197 17.67 -10.67 1.49
C ASP A 197 18.63 -11.37 0.49
N PRO A 198 18.12 -12.25 -0.40
CA PRO A 198 18.85 -12.75 -1.58
C PRO A 198 19.30 -11.66 -2.56
N ILE A 199 18.58 -10.54 -2.65
CA ILE A 199 18.90 -9.39 -3.53
C ILE A 199 20.16 -8.68 -3.01
N VAL A 200 20.30 -8.52 -1.70
CA VAL A 200 21.53 -7.97 -1.07
C VAL A 200 22.70 -8.95 -1.21
N LYS A 201 22.43 -10.26 -1.18
CA LYS A 201 23.42 -11.31 -1.46
C LYS A 201 23.82 -11.35 -2.95
N ALA A 202 22.92 -11.03 -3.87
CA ALA A 202 23.18 -10.91 -5.30
C ALA A 202 23.99 -9.65 -5.63
N ALA A 203 23.71 -8.52 -4.96
CA ALA A 203 24.54 -7.32 -5.03
C ALA A 203 25.99 -7.59 -4.57
N LYS A 204 26.17 -8.40 -3.51
CA LYS A 204 27.50 -8.89 -3.07
C LYS A 204 28.21 -9.78 -4.09
N LYS A 205 27.49 -10.38 -5.05
CA LYS A 205 28.10 -11.22 -6.10
C LYS A 205 28.70 -10.40 -7.25
N ILE A 206 28.31 -9.14 -7.40
CA ILE A 206 28.75 -8.25 -8.48
C ILE A 206 29.92 -7.36 -8.02
N VAL A 207 30.04 -7.10 -6.71
CA VAL A 207 31.10 -6.22 -6.16
C VAL A 207 31.73 -6.89 -4.96
N ASN A 208 33.02 -7.20 -5.07
CA ASN A 208 33.82 -7.69 -3.95
C ASN A 208 34.00 -6.55 -2.95
N THR A 209 33.11 -6.45 -1.96
CA THR A 209 33.08 -5.35 -0.98
C THR A 209 34.34 -5.26 -0.13
N GLU A 210 35.15 -6.32 -0.07
CA GLU A 210 36.47 -6.31 0.56
C GLU A 210 37.45 -5.39 -0.19
N ASP A 211 37.32 -5.26 -1.51
CA ASP A 211 38.18 -4.40 -2.32
C ASP A 211 37.85 -2.91 -2.13
N LEU A 212 36.70 -2.57 -1.54
CA LEU A 212 36.28 -1.19 -1.25
C LEU A 212 36.82 -0.66 0.08
N LEU A 213 37.42 -1.52 0.91
CA LEU A 213 37.81 -1.17 2.27
C LEU A 213 39.30 -1.45 2.54
N ILE A 214 39.91 -0.55 3.31
CA ILE A 214 41.23 -0.71 3.91
C ILE A 214 41.05 -0.76 5.42
N LYS A 215 41.41 -1.90 6.03
CA LYS A 215 41.38 -2.06 7.48
C LYS A 215 42.51 -1.27 8.15
N LYS A 216 42.17 -0.42 9.11
CA LYS A 216 43.10 0.32 9.98
C LYS A 216 43.12 -0.28 11.38
N ARG A 217 44.01 0.21 12.25
CA ARG A 217 44.05 -0.18 13.68
C ARG A 217 42.74 0.15 14.39
N ASP A 218 42.14 1.31 14.09
CA ASP A 218 40.96 1.84 14.79
C ASP A 218 39.76 2.07 13.84
N GLY A 219 39.53 1.18 12.88
CA GLY A 219 38.37 1.23 11.99
C GLY A 219 38.69 0.89 10.53
N PHE A 220 37.90 1.44 9.63
CA PHE A 220 37.96 1.23 8.18
C PHE A 220 38.16 2.54 7.43
N MET A 221 38.76 2.44 6.25
CA MET A 221 38.89 3.54 5.30
C MET A 221 38.48 3.05 3.91
N ILE A 222 37.90 3.92 3.11
CA ILE A 222 37.60 3.59 1.71
C ILE A 222 38.89 3.36 0.92
N ASN A 223 38.92 2.26 0.19
CA ASN A 223 39.91 2.01 -0.86
C ASN A 223 39.50 2.77 -2.13
N ASP A 224 40.20 3.84 -2.44
CA ASP A 224 39.89 4.70 -3.59
C ASP A 224 40.00 3.95 -4.93
N ASP A 225 40.98 3.05 -5.07
CA ASP A 225 41.17 2.22 -6.27
C ASP A 225 40.02 1.22 -6.46
N GLY A 226 39.54 0.65 -5.35
CA GLY A 226 38.36 -0.21 -5.36
C GLY A 226 37.10 0.55 -5.81
N VAL A 227 36.91 1.78 -5.31
CA VAL A 227 35.78 2.63 -5.74
C VAL A 227 35.90 3.01 -7.22
N LYS A 228 37.11 3.34 -7.69
CA LYS A 228 37.34 3.61 -9.11
C LYS A 228 36.91 2.45 -10.00
N LYS A 229 37.40 1.23 -9.71
CA LYS A 229 37.05 0.01 -10.45
C LYS A 229 35.56 -0.29 -10.45
N LEU A 230 34.90 -0.01 -9.33
CA LEU A 230 33.45 -0.12 -9.22
C LEU A 230 32.75 0.83 -10.20
N VAL A 231 33.15 2.10 -10.25
CA VAL A 231 32.56 3.07 -11.19
C VAL A 231 32.87 2.70 -12.64
N GLU A 232 34.10 2.25 -12.94
CA GLU A 232 34.46 1.72 -14.27
C GLU A 232 33.54 0.57 -14.69
N SER A 233 33.18 -0.33 -13.77
CA SER A 233 32.26 -1.43 -14.06
C SER A 233 30.85 -0.97 -14.44
N PHE A 234 30.36 0.14 -13.86
CA PHE A 234 29.07 0.72 -14.23
C PHE A 234 29.10 1.32 -15.65
N PHE A 235 30.19 2.00 -16.02
CA PHE A 235 30.36 2.49 -17.39
C PHE A 235 30.51 1.35 -18.41
N ILE A 236 31.13 0.23 -18.04
CA ILE A 236 31.18 -0.96 -18.92
C ILE A 236 29.78 -1.55 -19.12
N GLN A 237 28.96 -1.56 -18.06
CA GLN A 237 27.59 -2.07 -18.12
C GLN A 237 26.63 -1.12 -18.87
N SER A 238 26.89 0.19 -18.83
CA SER A 238 26.14 1.21 -19.55
C SER A 238 27.08 2.15 -20.31
N PRO A 239 27.57 1.74 -21.50
CA PRO A 239 28.57 2.51 -22.26
C PRO A 239 28.13 3.90 -22.69
N ASP A 240 26.81 4.09 -22.86
CA ASP A 240 26.21 5.36 -23.28
C ASP A 240 25.85 6.27 -22.09
N SER A 241 26.11 5.83 -20.85
CA SER A 241 25.79 6.63 -19.67
C SER A 241 26.70 7.86 -19.57
N THR A 242 26.09 9.01 -19.32
CA THR A 242 26.80 10.27 -19.00
C THR A 242 26.89 10.50 -17.49
N ASN A 243 26.18 9.72 -16.69
CA ASN A 243 26.13 9.85 -15.23
C ASN A 243 25.72 8.53 -14.58
N VAL A 244 26.69 7.63 -14.43
CA VAL A 244 26.47 6.31 -13.82
C VAL A 244 26.07 6.42 -12.34
N TYR A 245 26.39 7.52 -11.65
CA TYR A 245 25.91 7.73 -10.29
C TYR A 245 24.37 7.80 -10.24
N GLN A 246 23.75 8.45 -11.22
CA GLN A 246 22.30 8.56 -11.30
C GLN A 246 21.66 7.27 -11.84
N ASP A 247 22.29 6.66 -12.84
CA ASP A 247 21.74 5.47 -13.50
C ASP A 247 21.79 4.22 -12.63
N PHE A 248 22.77 4.14 -11.71
CA PHE A 248 22.99 3.03 -10.78
C PHE A 248 22.81 3.44 -9.31
N GLU A 249 21.95 4.41 -9.05
CA GLU A 249 21.75 4.99 -7.71
C GLU A 249 21.34 3.90 -6.70
N ASP A 250 20.39 3.04 -7.06
CA ASP A 250 19.89 1.95 -6.20
C ASP A 250 21.01 0.95 -5.83
N GLU A 251 21.86 0.58 -6.79
CA GLU A 251 23.01 -0.30 -6.59
C GLU A 251 24.06 0.35 -5.69
N ILE A 252 24.38 1.62 -5.91
CA ILE A 252 25.37 2.39 -5.13
C ILE A 252 24.92 2.48 -3.67
N TYR A 253 23.65 2.81 -3.41
CA TYR A 253 23.13 2.86 -2.05
C TYR A 253 23.05 1.47 -1.40
N THR A 254 22.78 0.44 -2.19
CA THR A 254 22.86 -0.95 -1.71
C THR A 254 24.26 -1.29 -1.25
N ILE A 255 25.29 -0.96 -2.02
CA ILE A 255 26.69 -1.15 -1.65
C ILE A 255 27.04 -0.32 -0.41
N LYS A 256 26.68 0.97 -0.36
CA LYS A 256 26.91 1.88 0.78
C LYS A 256 26.50 1.22 2.09
N ARG A 257 25.28 0.67 2.17
CA ARG A 257 24.77 0.00 3.38
C ARG A 257 25.52 -1.25 3.80
N THR A 258 26.21 -1.93 2.88
CA THR A 258 27.05 -3.08 3.23
C THR A 258 28.38 -2.66 3.88
N LEU A 259 28.75 -1.38 3.76
CA LEU A 259 29.96 -0.84 4.33
C LEU A 259 29.71 -0.36 5.77
N PRO A 260 30.76 -0.31 6.62
CA PRO A 260 30.69 0.33 7.93
C PRO A 260 30.16 1.77 7.84
N SER A 261 29.28 2.18 8.74
CA SER A 261 28.65 3.51 8.71
C SER A 261 29.66 4.66 8.71
N GLU A 262 30.81 4.49 9.37
CA GLU A 262 31.89 5.47 9.42
C GLU A 262 32.50 5.84 8.06
N VAL A 263 32.34 4.98 7.03
CA VAL A 263 32.89 5.24 5.69
C VAL A 263 31.84 5.66 4.66
N HIS A 264 30.56 5.69 5.03
CA HIS A 264 29.42 5.96 4.15
C HIS A 264 29.56 7.25 3.34
N GLU A 265 29.87 8.37 4.00
CA GLU A 265 30.03 9.67 3.35
C GLU A 265 31.25 9.71 2.43
N THR A 266 32.34 9.08 2.84
CA THR A 266 33.56 9.02 2.02
C THR A 266 33.34 8.16 0.78
N PHE A 267 32.58 7.06 0.89
CA PHE A 267 32.21 6.22 -0.23
C PHE A 267 31.44 7.00 -1.29
N ILE A 268 30.33 7.66 -0.91
CA ILE A 268 29.50 8.42 -1.84
C ILE A 268 30.28 9.56 -2.51
N ARG A 269 31.11 10.27 -1.73
CA ARG A 269 31.99 11.31 -2.27
C ARG A 269 32.96 10.77 -3.32
N LYS A 270 33.54 9.59 -3.10
CA LYS A 270 34.47 8.96 -4.04
C LYS A 270 33.78 8.43 -5.29
N ILE A 271 32.57 7.88 -5.17
CA ILE A 271 31.77 7.50 -6.34
C ILE A 271 31.50 8.72 -7.23
N LYS A 272 31.01 9.83 -6.65
CA LYS A 272 30.72 11.06 -7.41
C LYS A 272 31.97 11.63 -8.08
N TYR A 273 33.10 11.59 -7.38
CA TYR A 273 34.39 12.00 -7.93
C TYR A 273 34.75 11.19 -9.18
N TRP A 274 34.76 9.86 -9.08
CA TRP A 274 35.12 8.99 -10.21
C TRP A 274 34.09 9.00 -11.34
N ASN A 275 32.80 9.20 -11.03
CA ASN A 275 31.75 9.39 -12.04
C ASN A 275 32.09 10.56 -12.96
N ASN A 276 32.45 11.71 -12.38
CA ASN A 276 32.79 12.89 -13.16
C ASN A 276 34.11 12.72 -13.91
N GLU A 277 35.14 12.22 -13.24
CA GLU A 277 36.48 12.04 -13.84
C GLU A 277 36.45 11.06 -15.03
N LEU A 278 35.69 9.96 -14.94
CA LEU A 278 35.60 8.97 -16.02
C LEU A 278 34.65 9.40 -17.14
N ALA A 279 33.56 10.12 -16.83
CA ALA A 279 32.69 10.72 -17.83
C ALA A 279 33.45 11.74 -18.70
N ASP A 280 34.32 12.56 -18.11
CA ASP A 280 35.14 13.53 -18.83
C ASP A 280 36.18 12.85 -19.75
N ASN A 281 36.70 11.69 -19.37
CA ASN A 281 37.65 10.92 -20.17
C ASN A 281 36.99 10.19 -21.35
N ASN A 282 35.74 9.74 -21.21
CA ASN A 282 35.00 9.08 -22.29
C ASN A 282 34.48 10.06 -23.36
N ASN A 283 34.39 11.35 -23.02
CA ASN A 283 33.94 12.42 -23.93
C ASN A 283 35.10 13.11 -24.70
N ARG A 284 36.34 12.64 -24.54
CA ARG A 284 37.54 13.14 -25.23
C ARG A 284 38.05 12.13 -26.26
#